data_AF-A0A9P6E5W3-F1
#
_entry.id   AF-A0A9P6E5W3-F1
#
_cell.length_a   1.000
_cell.length_b   1.000
_cell.length_c   1.000
_cell.angle_alpha   90.00
_cell.angle_beta   90.00
_cell.angle_gamma   90.00
#
_symmetry.space_group_name_H-M   'P 1'
#
loop_
_entity.id
_entity.type
_entity.pdbx_description
1 polymer ?
#
loop_
_entity_poly.entity_id
_entity_poly.type
_entity_poly.pdbx_seq_one_letter_code
_entity_poly.pdbx_strand_id
1 'polypeptide(L)'
;HLDINVTNLMVTYTSGNYWGVLNDFDFASDLNRHEIKTPGRTGTWVFMAYDFLSDCGLRGEKSHLYLNDFESFCWVFLWICSTFTSQHEILSGPPLEDWTDGPESSRYSKSHFFTT
;
A
#
# COMPACT_ATOMS: atom_id res chain seq x y z
N HIS A 1 8.14 1.67 7.06
CA HIS A 1 6.97 0.92 7.57
C HIS A 1 6.84 -0.39 6.83
N LEU A 2 6.91 -0.37 5.50
CA LEU A 2 6.86 -1.51 4.58
C LEU A 2 5.53 -2.27 4.55
N ASP A 3 4.54 -1.81 5.33
CA ASP A 3 3.21 -2.43 5.40
C ASP A 3 2.12 -1.38 5.59
N ILE A 4 2.15 -0.33 4.76
CA ILE A 4 1.07 0.66 4.73
C ILE A 4 -0.14 0.02 4.04
N ASN A 5 -1.26 -0.08 4.75
CA ASN A 5 -2.50 -0.65 4.26
C ASN A 5 -3.69 -0.05 5.04
N VAL A 6 -4.92 -0.31 4.58
CA VAL A 6 -6.14 0.23 5.21
C VAL A 6 -6.32 -0.17 6.68
N THR A 7 -5.83 -1.34 7.09
CA THR A 7 -5.96 -1.82 8.48
C THR A 7 -4.94 -1.18 9.43
N ASN A 8 -3.82 -0.70 8.89
CA ASN A 8 -2.74 -0.04 9.64
C ASN A 8 -2.93 1.49 9.74
N LEU A 9 -3.88 2.05 8.98
CA LEU A 9 -4.31 3.45 9.09
C LEU A 9 -5.54 3.56 9.97
N MET A 10 -5.36 3.97 11.21
CA MET A 10 -6.45 4.15 12.17
C MET A 10 -6.85 5.62 12.25
N VAL A 11 -8.14 5.87 12.52
CA VAL A 11 -8.67 7.21 12.78
C VAL A 11 -9.40 7.19 14.12
N THR A 12 -9.10 8.17 14.97
CA THR A 12 -9.82 8.40 16.22
C THR A 12 -10.39 9.81 16.27
N TYR A 13 -11.55 9.98 16.90
CA TYR A 13 -12.18 11.29 17.10
C TYR A 13 -12.13 11.66 18.57
N THR A 14 -11.34 12.66 18.91
CA THR A 14 -11.17 13.12 20.30
C THR A 14 -11.11 14.64 20.35
N SER A 15 -11.74 15.22 21.37
CA SER A 15 -11.74 16.68 21.60
C SER A 15 -12.16 17.51 20.38
N GLY A 16 -13.18 17.04 19.65
CA GLY A 16 -13.70 17.75 18.47
C GLY A 16 -12.88 17.57 17.18
N ASN A 17 -11.80 16.79 17.19
CA ASN A 17 -10.87 16.64 16.08
C ASN A 17 -10.67 15.18 15.68
N TYR A 18 -10.42 14.93 14.40
CA TYR A 18 -9.96 13.64 13.89
C TYR A 18 -8.43 13.55 13.97
N TRP A 19 -7.93 12.40 14.41
CA TRP A 19 -6.51 12.08 14.51
C TRP A 19 -6.23 10.79 13.76
N GLY A 20 -5.30 10.85 12.81
CA GLY A 20 -4.75 9.67 12.15
C GLY A 20 -3.65 9.03 13.00
N VAL A 21 -3.68 7.71 13.11
CA VAL A 21 -2.66 6.91 13.78
C VAL A 21 -2.18 5.84 12.82
N LEU A 22 -0.86 5.80 12.60
CA LEU A 22 -0.21 4.73 11.84
C LEU A 22 0.25 3.64 12.82
N ASN A 23 -0.15 2.39 12.57
CA ASN A 23 0.11 1.24 13.43
C ASN A 23 0.83 0.11 12.69
N ASP A 24 1.32 -0.87 13.44
CA ASP A 24 1.95 -2.11 12.97
C ASP A 24 3.33 -1.88 12.34
N PHE A 25 4.33 -1.75 13.22
CA PHE A 25 5.72 -1.51 12.86
C PHE A 25 6.56 -2.80 12.81
N ASP A 26 5.95 -3.99 12.72
CA ASP A 26 6.67 -5.27 12.71
C ASP A 26 7.61 -5.44 11.51
N PHE A 27 7.31 -4.75 10.40
CA PHE A 27 8.15 -4.65 9.20
C PHE A 27 8.98 -3.36 9.13
N ALA A 28 8.96 -2.51 10.16
CA ALA A 28 9.76 -1.30 10.15
C ALA A 28 11.26 -1.64 10.11
N SER A 29 11.96 -1.06 9.14
CA SER A 29 13.40 -1.15 8.98
C SER A 29 14.06 0.21 9.12
N ASP A 30 15.30 0.21 9.61
CA ASP A 30 16.18 1.38 9.54
C ASP A 30 16.59 1.62 8.08
N LEU A 31 16.52 2.87 7.62
CA LEU A 31 16.93 3.28 6.28
C LEU A 31 18.41 2.96 5.98
N ASN A 32 19.23 2.83 7.01
CA ASN A 32 20.65 2.48 6.89
C ASN A 32 20.91 0.97 6.78
N ARG A 33 19.86 0.13 6.87
CA ARG A 33 19.97 -1.32 6.85
C ARG A 33 19.49 -1.85 5.50
N HIS A 34 20.38 -2.51 4.76
CA HIS A 34 20.09 -3.00 3.41
C HIS A 34 19.23 -4.28 3.38
N GLU A 35 19.12 -4.98 4.51
CA GLU A 35 18.31 -6.20 4.61
C GLU A 35 16.88 -5.85 4.99
N ILE A 36 15.97 -5.98 4.03
CA ILE A 36 14.54 -5.90 4.28
C ILE A 36 14.00 -7.30 4.52
N LYS A 37 13.22 -7.47 5.60
CA LYS A 37 12.25 -8.56 5.64
C LYS A 37 11.15 -8.20 4.65
N THR A 38 11.17 -8.79 3.46
CA THR A 38 10.11 -8.55 2.47
C THR A 38 8.78 -8.83 3.15
N PRO A 39 7.75 -7.99 2.98
CA PRO A 39 6.39 -8.32 3.37
C PRO A 39 5.93 -9.51 2.52
N GLY A 40 6.31 -10.72 2.91
CA GLY A 40 5.91 -11.97 2.28
C GLY A 40 4.49 -12.35 2.68
N ARG A 41 3.56 -11.38 2.69
CA ARG A 41 2.17 -11.61 3.07
C ARG A 41 1.26 -11.40 1.87
N THR A 42 0.67 -12.52 1.48
CA THR A 42 -0.51 -12.63 0.64
C THR A 42 -1.55 -11.59 1.06
N GLY A 43 -1.94 -10.69 0.14
CA GLY A 43 -3.11 -9.81 0.32
C GLY A 43 -2.83 -8.30 0.30
N THR A 44 -1.57 -7.85 0.37
CA THR A 44 -1.26 -6.39 0.40
C THR A 44 -0.72 -5.86 -0.94
N TRP A 45 -0.72 -6.64 -2.02
CA TRP A 45 -0.14 -6.28 -3.32
C TRP A 45 -0.69 -4.96 -3.87
N VAL A 46 -1.99 -4.74 -3.65
CA VAL A 46 -2.70 -3.52 -4.03
C VAL A 46 -2.10 -2.25 -3.42
N PHE A 47 -1.51 -2.33 -2.22
CA PHE A 47 -0.89 -1.19 -1.55
C PHE A 47 0.64 -1.18 -1.68
N MET A 48 1.29 -2.26 -2.11
CA MET A 48 2.75 -2.27 -2.27
C MET A 48 3.21 -1.26 -3.32
N ALA A 49 4.30 -0.56 -3.04
CA ALA A 49 4.93 0.31 -4.04
C ALA A 49 5.38 -0.48 -5.28
N TYR A 50 5.36 0.17 -6.44
CA TYR A 50 5.59 -0.41 -7.76
C TYR A 50 6.89 -1.20 -7.85
N ASP A 51 7.96 -0.66 -7.26
CA ASP A 51 9.28 -1.28 -7.27
C ASP A 51 9.35 -2.57 -6.44
N PHE A 52 8.55 -2.67 -5.38
CA PHE A 52 8.43 -3.87 -4.56
C PHE A 52 7.60 -4.98 -5.22
N LEU A 53 6.82 -4.66 -6.25
CA LEU A 53 6.06 -5.65 -7.02
C LEU A 53 6.90 -6.32 -8.13
N SER A 54 8.13 -5.86 -8.36
CA SER A 54 9.06 -6.50 -9.31
C SER A 54 9.63 -7.82 -8.76
N ASP A 55 10.17 -8.69 -9.62
CA ASP A 55 10.78 -9.96 -9.19
C ASP A 55 11.84 -9.77 -8.11
N CYS A 56 12.72 -8.77 -8.24
CA CYS A 56 13.71 -8.45 -7.21
C CYS A 56 13.09 -7.84 -5.96
N GLY A 57 12.01 -7.05 -6.10
CA GLY A 57 11.22 -6.54 -4.99
C GLY A 57 10.59 -7.65 -4.15
N LEU A 58 9.92 -8.60 -4.83
CA LEU A 58 9.26 -9.75 -4.20
C LEU A 58 10.25 -10.72 -3.54
N ARG A 59 11.49 -10.80 -4.04
CA ARG A 59 12.60 -11.54 -3.40
C ARG A 59 13.23 -10.80 -2.23
N GLY A 60 12.85 -9.56 -1.93
CA GLY A 60 13.43 -8.75 -0.86
C GLY A 60 14.77 -8.12 -1.19
N GLU A 61 15.12 -8.03 -2.47
CA GLU A 61 16.42 -7.54 -2.95
C GLU A 61 16.41 -6.03 -3.21
N LYS A 62 15.25 -5.37 -3.11
CA LYS A 62 15.11 -3.92 -3.19
C LYS A 62 15.42 -3.29 -1.84
N SER A 63 15.97 -2.08 -1.83
CA SER A 63 16.19 -1.29 -0.61
C SER A 63 14.94 -0.50 -0.22
N HIS A 64 14.74 -0.30 1.09
CA HIS A 64 13.59 0.43 1.62
C HIS A 64 13.93 1.91 1.60
N LEU A 65 13.09 2.69 0.92
CA LEU A 65 13.12 4.13 0.95
C LEU A 65 11.83 4.62 1.59
N TYR A 66 11.89 5.77 2.28
CA TYR A 66 10.68 6.41 2.80
C TYR A 66 9.62 6.65 1.71
N LEU A 67 10.07 6.90 0.47
CA LEU A 67 9.22 7.11 -0.69
C LEU A 67 8.33 5.89 -0.98
N ASN A 68 8.79 4.68 -0.66
CA ASN A 68 8.00 3.48 -0.87
C ASN A 68 6.80 3.44 0.08
N ASP A 69 6.95 3.87 1.34
CA ASP A 69 5.84 4.00 2.27
C ASP A 69 4.87 5.10 1.83
N PHE A 70 5.39 6.21 1.31
CA PHE A 70 4.59 7.31 0.76
C PHE A 70 3.79 6.87 -0.48
N GLU A 71 4.41 6.13 -1.40
CA GLU A 71 3.73 5.57 -2.57
C GLU A 71 2.61 4.61 -2.14
N SER A 72 2.89 3.73 -1.18
CA SER A 72 1.87 2.84 -0.61
C SER A 72 0.70 3.60 0.02
N PHE A 73 0.97 4.72 0.71
CA PHE A 73 -0.08 5.58 1.24
C PHE A 73 -0.96 6.17 0.12
N CYS A 74 -0.36 6.62 -0.99
CA CYS A 74 -1.10 7.07 -2.17
C CYS A 74 -1.97 5.96 -2.77
N TRP A 75 -1.47 4.72 -2.83
CA TRP A 75 -2.27 3.57 -3.28
C TRP A 75 -3.44 3.26 -2.36
N VAL A 76 -3.27 3.38 -1.04
CA VAL A 76 -4.39 3.25 -0.09
C VAL A 76 -5.46 4.32 -0.33
N PHE A 77 -5.05 5.58 -0.55
CA PHE A 77 -5.99 6.67 -0.83
C PHE A 77 -6.78 6.41 -2.12
N LEU A 78 -6.08 6.08 -3.22
CA LEU A 78 -6.72 5.76 -4.49
C LEU A 78 -7.67 4.56 -4.38
N TRP A 79 -7.25 3.51 -3.69
CA TRP A 79 -8.10 2.36 -3.39
C TRP A 79 -9.38 2.77 -2.67
N ILE A 80 -9.29 3.53 -1.57
CA ILE A 80 -10.47 3.97 -0.83
C ILE A 80 -11.42 4.76 -1.74
N CYS A 81 -10.89 5.73 -2.50
CA CYS A 81 -11.68 6.56 -3.40
C CYS A 81 -12.31 5.78 -4.56
N SER A 82 -11.70 4.67 -4.99
CA SER A 82 -12.19 3.83 -6.09
C SER A 82 -12.99 2.61 -5.60
N THR A 83 -12.99 2.28 -4.33
CA THR A 83 -13.69 1.10 -3.81
C THR A 83 -14.99 1.47 -3.10
N PHE A 84 -15.05 2.60 -2.41
CA PHE A 84 -16.18 2.93 -1.52
C PHE A 84 -17.02 4.10 -2.02
N THR A 85 -18.33 4.01 -1.79
CA THR A 85 -19.27 5.13 -1.91
C THR A 85 -19.09 6.12 -0.77
N SER A 86 -19.73 7.30 -0.87
CA SER A 86 -19.80 8.25 0.24
C SER A 86 -20.60 7.74 1.45
N GLN A 87 -21.34 6.64 1.29
CA GLN A 87 -22.03 5.92 2.35
C GLN A 87 -21.16 4.79 2.95
N HIS A 88 -19.89 4.69 2.55
CA HIS A 88 -18.94 3.65 2.94
C HIS A 88 -19.34 2.22 2.48
N GLU A 89 -20.10 2.11 1.39
CA GLU A 89 -20.45 0.84 0.77
C GLU A 89 -19.48 0.51 -0.36
N ILE A 90 -19.21 -0.77 -0.62
CA ILE A 90 -18.38 -1.17 -1.75
C ILE A 90 -19.14 -0.91 -3.05
N LEU A 91 -18.48 -0.28 -4.03
CA LEU A 91 -19.02 -0.04 -5.36
C LEU A 91 -19.26 -1.36 -6.11
N SER A 92 -20.33 -1.40 -6.91
CA SER A 92 -20.56 -2.50 -7.85
C SER A 92 -19.56 -2.41 -9.01
N GLY A 93 -18.58 -3.32 -9.06
CA GLY A 93 -17.48 -3.29 -10.02
C GLY A 93 -16.49 -2.14 -9.78
N PRO A 94 -15.70 -2.17 -8.69
CA PRO A 94 -14.73 -1.12 -8.38
C PRO A 94 -13.69 -0.94 -9.51
N PRO A 95 -13.36 0.29 -9.93
CA PRO A 95 -12.38 0.54 -10.99
C PRO A 95 -10.99 -0.07 -10.82
N LEU A 96 -10.60 -0.44 -9.60
CA LEU A 96 -9.28 -1.02 -9.30
C LEU A 96 -9.37 -2.51 -8.90
N GLU A 97 -10.51 -3.17 -9.08
CA GLU A 97 -10.73 -4.56 -8.65
C GLU A 97 -9.63 -5.53 -9.12
N ASP A 98 -9.13 -5.35 -10.34
CA ASP A 98 -8.04 -6.12 -10.96
C ASP A 98 -6.72 -6.05 -10.17
N TRP A 99 -6.48 -5.00 -9.38
CA TRP A 99 -5.26 -4.88 -8.56
C TRP A 99 -5.20 -5.97 -7.47
N THR A 100 -6.32 -6.60 -7.15
CA THR A 100 -6.40 -7.64 -6.11
C THR A 100 -6.03 -9.04 -6.62
N ASP A 101 -5.99 -9.25 -7.93
CA ASP A 101 -5.71 -10.55 -8.55
C ASP A 101 -4.31 -11.08 -8.23
N GLY A 102 -3.36 -10.18 -7.98
CA GLY A 102 -2.01 -10.54 -7.59
C GLY A 102 -0.97 -9.44 -7.84
N PRO A 103 0.30 -9.72 -7.51
CA PRO A 103 1.38 -8.76 -7.66
C PRO A 103 1.63 -8.35 -9.12
N GLU A 104 1.46 -9.27 -10.07
CA GLU A 104 1.63 -8.99 -11.50
C GLU A 104 0.57 -8.01 -12.02
N SER A 105 -0.71 -8.30 -11.75
CA SER A 105 -1.83 -7.43 -12.13
C SER A 105 -1.71 -6.04 -11.50
N SER A 106 -1.46 -5.99 -10.18
CA SER A 106 -1.26 -4.71 -9.47
C SER A 106 -0.10 -3.91 -10.06
N ARG A 107 1.02 -4.57 -10.39
CA ARG A 107 2.18 -3.90 -10.98
C ARG A 107 1.87 -3.37 -12.38
N TYR A 108 1.22 -4.18 -13.21
CA TYR A 108 0.83 -3.81 -14.54
C TYR A 108 -0.05 -2.55 -14.51
N SER A 109 -1.11 -2.54 -13.70
CA SER A 109 -2.03 -1.41 -13.61
C SER A 109 -1.36 -0.16 -13.03
N LYS A 110 -0.45 -0.30 -12.06
CA LYS A 110 0.36 0.82 -11.53
C LYS A 110 1.33 1.41 -12.55
N SER A 111 1.82 0.61 -13.51
CA SER A 111 2.80 1.10 -14.50
C SER A 111 2.29 2.29 -15.31
N HIS A 112 0.98 2.37 -15.54
CA HIS A 112 0.33 3.48 -16.25
C HIS A 112 0.47 4.85 -15.55
N PHE A 113 0.80 4.87 -14.25
CA PHE A 113 1.06 6.10 -13.51
C PHE A 113 2.51 6.61 -13.65
N PHE A 114 3.42 5.79 -14.20
CA PHE A 114 4.85 6.10 -14.32
C PHE A 114 5.32 6.28 -15.77
N THR A 115 4.50 5.94 -16.76
CA THR A 115 4.80 6.13 -18.18
C THR A 115 4.08 7.37 -18.69
N THR A 116 4.80 8.48 -18.87
CA THR A 116 4.34 9.67 -19.61
C THR A 116 5.21 9.90 -20.84
#